data_AF-A0A4P5P512-F1
#
_entry.id   AF-A0A4P5P512-F1
#
_cell.length_a   1.000
_cell.length_b   1.000
_cell.length_c   1.000
_cell.angle_alpha   90.00
_cell.angle_beta   90.00
_cell.angle_gamma   90.00
#
_symmetry.space_group_name_H-M   'P 1'
#
loop_
_entity.id
_entity.type
_entity.pdbx_description
1 polymer ?
#
loop_
_entity_poly.entity_id
_entity_poly.type
_entity_poly.pdbx_seq_one_letter_code
_entity_poly.pdbx_strand_id
1 'polypeptide(L)'
;MTTEFEERMQQLHAAYKEFSPEERKYLLQQIKRNNFLLFRKTERIKHDLLRMEARRAQLSLDENSEELSQLEDKIIAKKTVFLKCLAEARTKCQGRQ
;
A
#
# COMPACT_ATOMS: atom_id res chain seq x y z
N MET A 1 8.34 7.77 -19.36
CA MET A 1 7.69 6.50 -18.98
C MET A 1 7.26 6.59 -17.51
N THR A 2 6.23 7.38 -17.21
CA THR A 2 5.75 7.65 -15.83
C THR A 2 4.23 7.59 -15.70
N THR A 3 3.50 7.67 -16.81
CA THR A 3 2.03 7.74 -16.85
C THR A 3 1.37 6.42 -16.46
N GLU A 4 1.85 5.28 -16.95
CA GLU A 4 1.21 3.98 -16.67
C GLU A 4 1.25 3.59 -15.19
N PHE A 5 2.36 3.84 -14.50
CA PHE A 5 2.45 3.56 -13.07
C PHE A 5 1.56 4.48 -12.23
N GLU A 6 1.50 5.76 -12.58
CA GLU A 6 0.65 6.73 -11.90
C GLU A 6 -0.83 6.42 -12.11
N GLU A 7 -1.23 6.03 -13.32
CA GLU A 7 -2.58 5.56 -13.64
C GLU A 7 -2.94 4.29 -12.86
N ARG A 8 -2.06 3.29 -12.85
CA ARG A 8 -2.25 2.07 -12.04
C ARG A 8 -2.34 2.41 -10.56
N MET A 9 -1.63 3.44 -10.10
CA MET A 9 -1.73 3.89 -8.71
C MET A 9 -3.03 4.58 -8.38
N GLN A 10 -3.51 5.46 -9.27
CA GLN A 10 -4.80 6.11 -9.13
C GLN A 10 -5.93 5.09 -9.16
N GLN A 11 -5.89 4.12 -10.07
CA GLN A 11 -6.85 3.01 -10.14
C GLN A 11 -6.84 2.20 -8.83
N LEU A 12 -5.68 1.93 -8.25
CA LEU A 12 -5.59 1.22 -6.97
C LEU A 12 -6.22 2.03 -5.82
N HIS A 13 -5.94 3.33 -5.74
CA HIS A 13 -6.55 4.19 -4.72
C HIS A 13 -8.07 4.32 -4.91
N ALA A 14 -8.53 4.39 -6.15
CA ALA A 14 -9.96 4.38 -6.48
C ALA A 14 -10.62 3.05 -6.07
N ALA A 15 -9.99 1.91 -6.36
CA ALA A 15 -10.52 0.58 -6.05
C ALA A 15 -10.67 0.31 -4.55
N TYR A 16 -9.74 0.82 -3.72
CA TYR A 16 -9.78 0.60 -2.28
C TYR A 16 -10.43 1.74 -1.48
N LYS A 17 -10.93 2.77 -2.17
CA LYS A 17 -11.43 4.04 -1.62
C LYS A 17 -10.31 4.80 -0.90
N GLU A 18 -10.23 6.12 -1.07
CA GLU A 18 -9.32 6.93 -0.28
C GLU A 18 -9.73 6.84 1.20
N PHE A 19 -9.01 6.05 1.98
CA PHE A 19 -9.08 6.11 3.42
C PHE A 19 -8.47 7.45 3.85
N SER A 20 -9.24 8.26 4.57
CA SER A 20 -8.69 9.47 5.18
C SER A 20 -7.53 9.10 6.13
N PRO A 21 -6.58 10.01 6.39
CA PRO A 21 -5.53 9.79 7.38
C PRO A 21 -6.08 9.32 8.74
N GLU A 22 -7.22 9.87 9.15
CA GLU A 22 -7.95 9.53 10.38
C GLU A 22 -8.53 8.11 10.31
N GLU A 23 -9.20 7.75 9.22
CA GLU A 23 -9.72 6.40 9.00
C GLU A 23 -8.60 5.36 9.01
N ARG A 24 -7.46 5.64 8.34
CA ARG A 24 -6.28 4.76 8.35
C ARG A 24 -5.76 4.57 9.76
N LYS A 25 -5.62 5.65 10.54
CA LYS A 25 -5.14 5.59 11.92
C LYS A 25 -6.07 4.74 12.78
N TYR A 26 -7.38 4.92 12.63
CA TYR A 26 -8.39 4.13 13.33
C TYR A 26 -8.28 2.64 12.97
N LEU A 27 -8.26 2.30 11.68
CA LEU A 27 -8.18 0.93 11.21
C LEU A 27 -6.89 0.23 11.67
N LEU A 28 -5.75 0.92 11.63
CA LEU A 28 -4.48 0.38 12.13
C LEU A 28 -4.54 0.11 13.65
N GLN A 29 -5.20 0.96 14.43
CA GLN A 29 -5.43 0.71 15.86
C GLN A 29 -6.33 -0.51 16.07
N GLN A 30 -7.37 -0.69 15.26
CA GLN A 30 -8.25 -1.87 15.32
C GLN A 30 -7.51 -3.15 14.95
N ILE A 31 -6.68 -3.11 13.89
CA ILE A 31 -5.81 -4.24 13.52
C ILE A 31 -4.85 -4.54 14.68
N LYS A 32 -4.23 -3.53 15.30
CA LYS A 32 -3.33 -3.71 16.44
C LYS A 32 -4.02 -4.40 17.63
N ARG A 33 -5.28 -4.03 17.91
CA ARG A 33 -6.08 -4.61 19.00
C ARG A 33 -6.54 -6.04 18.70
N ASN A 34 -6.97 -6.31 17.48
CA ASN A 34 -7.59 -7.58 17.10
C ASN A 34 -6.57 -8.63 16.63
N ASN A 35 -5.49 -8.21 15.98
CA ASN A 35 -4.46 -9.10 15.43
C ASN A 35 -3.09 -8.39 15.35
N PHE A 36 -2.31 -8.50 16.43
CA PHE A 36 -0.99 -7.89 16.53
C PHE A 36 0.01 -8.38 15.46
N LEU A 37 -0.07 -9.65 15.05
CA LEU A 37 0.79 -10.20 14.00
C LEU A 37 0.48 -9.57 12.64
N LEU A 38 -0.81 -9.38 12.34
CA LEU A 38 -1.24 -8.67 11.15
C LEU A 38 -0.79 -7.20 11.19
N PHE A 39 -0.89 -6.54 12.35
CA PHE A 39 -0.38 -5.17 12.54
C PHE A 39 1.13 -5.08 12.27
N ARG A 40 1.93 -6.01 12.81
CA ARG A 40 3.38 -6.05 12.50
C ARG A 40 3.65 -6.34 11.02
N LYS A 41 2.80 -7.12 10.35
CA LYS A 41 2.90 -7.37 8.90
C LYS A 41 2.62 -6.09 8.12
N THR A 42 1.56 -5.35 8.45
CA THR A 42 1.24 -4.07 7.79
C THR A 42 2.33 -3.02 8.00
N GLU A 43 2.92 -2.94 9.19
CA GLU A 43 4.05 -2.04 9.45
C GLU A 43 5.29 -2.41 8.63
N ARG A 44 5.61 -3.71 8.51
CA ARG A 44 6.72 -4.16 7.64
C ARG A 44 6.47 -3.80 6.18
N ILE A 45 5.25 -4.03 5.68
CA ILE A 45 4.89 -3.67 4.29
C ILE A 45 5.03 -2.17 4.06
N LYS A 46 4.62 -1.33 5.02
CA LYS A 46 4.77 0.13 4.94
C LYS A 46 6.25 0.54 4.81
N HIS A 47 7.13 -0.01 5.64
CA HIS A 47 8.57 0.29 5.58
C HIS A 47 9.22 -0.21 4.27
N ASP A 48 8.77 -1.35 3.76
CA ASP A 48 9.25 -1.86 2.47
C ASP A 48 8.79 -0.96 1.31
N LEU A 49 7.54 -0.52 1.31
CA LEU A 49 7.01 0.39 0.30
C LEU A 49 7.79 1.71 0.26
N LEU A 50 8.08 2.31 1.42
CA LEU A 50 8.90 3.53 1.49
C LEU A 50 10.30 3.33 0.88
N ARG A 51 10.94 2.20 1.17
CA ARG A 51 12.26 1.87 0.61
C ARG A 51 12.20 1.63 -0.90
N MET A 52 11.14 0.97 -1.38
CA MET A 52 10.95 0.72 -2.81
C MET A 52 10.62 2.00 -3.58
N GLU A 53 9.82 2.91 -3.02
CA GLU A 53 9.53 4.22 -3.61
C GLU A 53 10.81 5.09 -3.70
N ALA A 54 11.66 5.07 -2.66
CA ALA A 54 12.97 5.72 -2.72
C ALA A 54 13.89 5.12 -3.79
N ARG A 55 13.92 3.78 -3.90
CA ARG A 55 14.71 3.09 -4.94
C ARG A 55 14.16 3.35 -6.35
N ARG A 56 12.84 3.48 -6.51
CA ARG A 56 12.20 3.88 -7.78
C ARG A 56 12.64 5.28 -8.19
N ALA A 57 12.65 6.23 -7.26
CA ALA A 57 13.11 7.59 -7.54
C ALA A 57 14.57 7.63 -7.99
N GLN A 58 15.43 6.78 -7.42
CA GLN A 58 16.83 6.63 -7.86
C GLN A 58 16.92 6.01 -9.27
N LEU A 59 16.25 4.89 -9.51
CA LEU A 59 16.28 4.21 -10.81
C LEU A 59 15.62 5.01 -11.94
N SER A 60 14.65 5.87 -11.62
CA SER A 60 14.05 6.79 -12.57
C SER A 60 15.04 7.83 -13.12
N LEU A 61 16.18 8.05 -12.44
CA LEU A 61 17.24 8.95 -12.89
C LEU A 61 18.32 8.22 -13.71
N ASP A 62 18.45 6.90 -13.56
CA ASP A 62 19.53 6.07 -14.15
C ASP A 62 19.15 5.40 -15.50
N GLU A 63 18.05 5.81 -16.14
CA GLU A 63 17.53 5.27 -17.43
C GLU A 63 17.32 3.74 -17.50
N ASN A 64 17.43 3.04 -16.36
CA ASN A 64 17.40 1.58 -16.27
C ASN A 64 15.95 1.06 -16.29
N SER A 65 15.34 1.07 -17.47
CA SER A 65 13.90 0.88 -17.67
C SER A 65 13.36 -0.48 -17.24
N GLU A 66 14.15 -1.56 -17.33
CA GLU A 66 13.69 -2.91 -17.00
C GLU A 66 13.61 -3.13 -15.47
N GLU A 67 14.66 -2.74 -14.74
CA GLU A 67 14.65 -2.80 -13.26
C GLU A 67 13.57 -1.89 -12.67
N LEU A 68 13.36 -0.71 -13.27
CA LEU A 68 12.31 0.22 -12.87
C LEU A 68 10.93 -0.41 -13.01
N SER A 69 10.62 -1.03 -14.16
CA SER A 69 9.34 -1.69 -14.41
C SER A 69 9.07 -2.83 -13.42
N GLN A 70 10.06 -3.70 -13.18
CA GLN A 70 9.93 -4.78 -12.21
C GLN A 70 9.74 -4.27 -10.76
N LEU A 71 10.37 -3.15 -10.41
CA LEU A 71 10.21 -2.52 -9.11
C LEU A 71 8.82 -1.91 -8.95
N GLU A 72 8.31 -1.25 -9.99
CA GLU A 72 6.97 -0.68 -10.04
C GLU A 72 5.90 -1.76 -9.84
N ASP A 73 6.01 -2.91 -10.50
CA ASP A 73 5.09 -4.04 -10.30
C ASP A 73 5.11 -4.56 -8.85
N LYS A 74 6.30 -4.64 -8.24
CA LYS A 74 6.45 -5.05 -6.82
C LYS A 74 5.79 -4.03 -5.89
N ILE A 75 5.90 -2.74 -6.18
CA ILE A 75 5.25 -1.67 -5.41
C ILE A 75 3.73 -1.82 -5.49
N ILE A 76 3.17 -1.98 -6.69
CA ILE A 76 1.73 -2.18 -6.88
C ILE A 76 1.23 -3.41 -6.11
N ALA A 77 1.93 -4.54 -6.23
CA ALA A 77 1.57 -5.77 -5.53
C ALA A 77 1.57 -5.59 -4.00
N LYS A 78 2.62 -5.00 -3.42
CA LYS A 78 2.70 -4.75 -1.97
C LYS A 78 1.64 -3.75 -1.49
N LYS A 79 1.36 -2.71 -2.27
CA LYS A 79 0.35 -1.70 -1.95
C LYS A 79 -1.06 -2.28 -1.99
N THR A 80 -1.32 -3.19 -2.93
CA THR A 80 -2.56 -3.97 -3.00
C THR A 80 -2.76 -4.80 -1.73
N VAL A 81 -1.73 -5.53 -1.28
CA VAL A 81 -1.80 -6.32 -0.04
C VAL A 81 -2.06 -5.41 1.17
N PHE A 82 -1.39 -4.27 1.25
CA PHE A 82 -1.60 -3.31 2.33
C PHE A 82 -3.04 -2.79 2.38
N LEU A 83 -3.58 -2.34 1.25
CA LEU A 83 -4.94 -1.81 1.16
C LEU A 83 -5.98 -2.90 1.42
N LYS A 84 -5.75 -4.13 0.96
CA LYS A 84 -6.60 -5.28 1.27
C LYS A 84 -6.68 -5.54 2.78
N CYS A 85 -5.55 -5.48 3.49
CA CYS A 85 -5.55 -5.62 4.96
C CYS A 85 -6.37 -4.52 5.65
N LEU A 86 -6.33 -3.28 5.15
CA LEU A 86 -7.15 -2.18 5.68
C LEU A 86 -8.64 -2.37 5.37
N ALA A 87 -8.98 -2.79 4.15
CA ALA A 87 -10.35 -3.07 3.74
C ALA A 87 -10.97 -4.21 4.56
N GLU A 88 -10.23 -5.30 4.78
CA GLU A 88 -10.66 -6.41 5.65
C GLU A 88 -10.86 -5.97 7.11
N ALA A 89 -10.06 -5.02 7.60
CA ALA A 89 -10.28 -4.44 8.91
C ALA A 89 -11.55 -3.59 8.96
N ARG A 90 -11.83 -2.83 7.89
CA ARG A 90 -13.04 -2.01 7.77
C ARG A 90 -14.31 -2.86 7.78
N THR A 91 -14.37 -3.92 6.98
CA THR A 91 -15.54 -4.83 6.93
C THR A 91 -15.80 -5.50 8.27
N LYS A 92 -14.74 -5.94 8.98
CA LYS A 92 -14.85 -6.49 10.33
C LYS A 92 -15.33 -5.48 11.37
N CYS A 93 -15.03 -4.20 11.20
CA CYS A 93 -15.54 -3.13 12.06
C CYS A 93 -16.99 -2.76 11.74
N GLN A 94 -17.40 -2.78 10.46
CA GLN A 94 -18.76 -2.45 10.03
C GLN A 94 -19.77 -3.59 10.27
N GLY A 95 -19.35 -4.85 10.21
CA GLY A 95 -20.22 -6.02 10.49
C GLY A 95 -20.44 -6.34 11.97
N ARG A 96 -20.00 -5.46 12.89
CA ARG A 96 -20.21 -5.56 14.35
C ARG A 96 -21.19 -4.50 14.88
N GLN A 97 -21.89 -3.79 14.00
CA GLN A 97 -22.98 -2.88 14.35
C GLN A 97 -24.32 -3.59 14.30
#